data_AF-K9AL55-F1
#
_entry.id   AF-K9AL55-F1
#
_cell.length_a   1.000
_cell.length_b   1.000
_cell.length_c   1.000
_cell.angle_alpha   90.00
_cell.angle_beta   90.00
_cell.angle_gamma   90.00
#
_symmetry.space_group_name_H-M   'P 1'
#
loop_
_entity.id
_entity.type
_entity.pdbx_description
1 polymer ?
#
loop_
_entity_poly.entity_id
_entity_poly.type
_entity_poly.pdbx_seq_one_letter_code
_entity_poly.pdbx_strand_id
1 'polypeptide(L)'
;MIKVGEQHFELIEEYKDGFNEEDFVARYSDILDKYDFIVGDYGYDQLRLKGFYKDTNKKSDISKRFSTIQDYLLEYCNFGCRYFILRKLTKDEVKQYYQEDLDELKSDKLRDVKIKPSINN
;
A
#
# COMPACT_ATOMS: atom_id res chain seq x y z
N MET A 1 0.21 -2.39 -6.49
CA MET A 1 -0.74 -1.66 -5.62
C MET A 1 -1.76 -2.63 -5.07
N ILE A 2 -2.29 -2.39 -3.87
CA ILE A 2 -3.40 -3.17 -3.29
C ILE A 2 -4.65 -2.32 -3.35
N LYS A 3 -5.78 -2.86 -3.82
CA LYS A 3 -7.04 -2.13 -3.94
C LYS A 3 -8.07 -2.71 -2.98
N VAL A 4 -8.62 -1.86 -2.11
CA VAL A 4 -9.71 -2.22 -1.21
C VAL A 4 -10.84 -1.21 -1.36
N GLY A 5 -11.96 -1.64 -1.93
CA GLY A 5 -13.05 -0.75 -2.32
C GLY A 5 -12.59 0.31 -3.32
N GLU A 6 -12.73 1.58 -2.96
CA GLU A 6 -12.25 2.73 -3.76
C GLU A 6 -10.86 3.21 -3.36
N GLN A 7 -10.27 2.63 -2.31
CA GLN A 7 -8.97 3.05 -1.79
C GLN A 7 -7.86 2.20 -2.39
N HIS A 8 -6.72 2.86 -2.61
CA HIS A 8 -5.50 2.24 -3.10
C HIS A 8 -4.42 2.35 -2.04
N PHE A 9 -3.73 1.24 -1.82
CA PHE A 9 -2.69 1.10 -0.83
C PHE A 9 -1.39 0.64 -1.48
N GLU A 10 -0.28 1.10 -0.90
CA GLU A 10 1.07 0.72 -1.22
C GLU A 10 1.70 0.06 0.00
N LEU A 11 2.32 -1.10 -0.20
CA LEU A 11 3.09 -1.77 0.85
C LEU A 11 4.43 -1.04 1.00
N ILE A 12 4.62 -0.40 2.15
CA ILE A 12 5.84 0.36 2.47
C ILE A 12 6.85 -0.53 3.16
N GLU A 13 6.39 -1.34 4.11
CA GLU A 13 7.24 -2.23 4.88
C GLU A 13 6.48 -3.50 5.22
N GLU A 14 7.18 -4.62 5.20
CA GLU A 14 6.70 -5.89 5.74
C GLU A 14 7.78 -6.55 6.58
N TYR A 15 7.34 -7.33 7.55
CA TYR A 15 8.22 -8.11 8.40
C TYR A 15 7.68 -9.53 8.56
N LYS A 16 8.53 -10.52 8.27
CA LYS A 16 8.25 -11.97 8.38
C LYS A 16 7.02 -12.42 7.59
N ASP A 17 6.94 -12.03 6.32
CA ASP A 17 5.82 -12.37 5.43
C ASP A 17 4.48 -12.02 6.09
N GLY A 18 4.46 -10.85 6.76
CA GLY A 18 3.32 -10.39 7.54
C GLY A 18 2.15 -9.96 6.67
N PHE A 19 2.40 -9.57 5.43
CA PHE A 19 1.35 -9.09 4.55
C PHE A 19 0.63 -10.25 3.86
N ASN A 20 -0.67 -10.34 4.10
CA ASN A 20 -1.58 -11.20 3.36
C ASN A 20 -2.76 -10.34 2.88
N GLU A 21 -2.91 -10.23 1.56
CA GLU A 21 -3.95 -9.40 0.95
C GLU A 21 -5.36 -9.87 1.33
N GLU A 22 -5.59 -11.19 1.38
CA GLU A 22 -6.91 -11.74 1.73
C GLU A 22 -7.29 -11.40 3.17
N ASP A 23 -6.35 -11.57 4.11
CA ASP A 23 -6.58 -11.23 5.52
C ASP A 23 -6.80 -9.73 5.71
N PHE A 24 -6.02 -8.91 5.00
CA PHE A 24 -6.15 -7.46 5.03
C PHE A 24 -7.52 -7.01 4.53
N VAL A 25 -7.94 -7.49 3.34
CA VAL A 25 -9.26 -7.16 2.75
C VAL A 25 -10.39 -7.62 3.67
N ALA A 26 -10.29 -8.83 4.25
CA ALA A 26 -11.32 -9.38 5.13
C ALA A 26 -11.47 -8.61 6.44
N ARG A 27 -10.39 -8.02 6.97
CA ARG A 27 -10.41 -7.24 8.22
C ARG A 27 -10.56 -5.74 8.00
N TYR A 28 -10.42 -5.27 6.77
CA TYR A 28 -10.54 -3.86 6.44
C TYR A 28 -11.92 -3.32 6.82
N SER A 29 -11.95 -2.07 7.29
CA SER A 29 -13.19 -1.38 7.64
C SER A 29 -13.11 0.07 7.21
N ASP A 30 -14.23 0.61 6.72
CA ASP A 30 -14.35 2.00 6.25
C ASP A 30 -13.92 3.04 7.28
N ILE A 31 -13.91 2.71 8.58
CA ILE A 31 -13.37 3.60 9.60
C ILE A 31 -11.87 3.89 9.44
N LEU A 32 -11.16 3.02 8.71
CA LEU A 32 -9.75 3.18 8.38
C LEU A 32 -9.52 4.17 7.23
N ASP A 33 -10.54 4.52 6.45
CA ASP A 33 -10.42 5.40 5.28
C ASP A 33 -9.91 6.81 5.62
N LYS A 34 -10.07 7.23 6.89
CA LYS A 34 -9.61 8.54 7.36
C LYS A 34 -8.12 8.60 7.63
N TYR A 35 -7.40 7.48 7.63
CA TYR A 35 -5.97 7.43 7.96
C TYR A 35 -5.11 7.38 6.70
N ASP A 36 -3.91 7.96 6.81
CA ASP A 36 -2.93 7.99 5.72
C ASP A 36 -2.12 6.68 5.65
N PHE A 37 -1.96 6.02 6.79
CA PHE A 37 -1.21 4.77 6.93
C PHE A 37 -2.03 3.74 7.71
N ILE A 38 -1.86 2.47 7.38
CA ILE A 38 -2.46 1.36 8.08
C ILE A 38 -1.34 0.38 8.46
N VAL A 39 -1.23 0.10 9.75
CA VAL A 39 -0.35 -0.93 10.27
C VAL A 39 -1.18 -2.16 10.55
N GLY A 40 -0.76 -3.29 9.99
CA GLY A 40 -1.29 -4.60 10.30
C GLY A 40 -0.30 -5.37 11.14
N ASP A 41 -0.72 -5.88 12.29
CA ASP A 41 0.13 -6.71 13.15
C ASP A 41 -0.63 -7.96 13.61
N TYR A 42 0.06 -9.08 13.80
CA TYR A 42 -0.55 -10.34 14.20
C TYR A 42 -0.31 -10.60 15.68
N GLY A 43 -1.37 -10.41 16.48
CA GLY A 43 -1.40 -10.80 17.88
C GLY A 43 -2.15 -12.11 18.05
N TYR A 44 -1.51 -13.16 18.60
CA TYR A 44 -2.12 -14.49 18.76
C TYR A 44 -2.76 -15.02 17.46
N ASP A 45 -2.03 -14.88 16.34
CA ASP A 45 -2.47 -15.22 14.98
C ASP A 45 -3.71 -14.46 14.45
N GLN A 46 -4.17 -13.43 15.18
CA GLN A 46 -5.22 -12.55 14.70
C GLN A 46 -4.64 -11.26 14.16
N LEU A 47 -4.98 -10.94 12.91
CA LEU A 47 -4.65 -9.66 12.31
C LEU A 47 -5.38 -8.53 13.03
N ARG A 48 -4.63 -7.52 13.46
CA ARG A 48 -5.11 -6.26 14.01
C ARG A 48 -4.73 -5.15 13.04
N LEU A 49 -5.69 -4.30 12.68
CA LEU A 49 -5.45 -3.14 11.83
C LEU A 49 -5.54 -1.87 12.66
N LYS A 50 -4.50 -1.04 12.55
CA LYS A 50 -4.41 0.25 13.24
C LYS A 50 -4.08 1.35 12.23
N GLY A 51 -4.90 2.40 12.23
CA GLY A 51 -4.70 3.56 11.36
C GLY A 51 -3.85 4.66 12.00
N PHE A 52 -2.97 5.26 11.20
CA PHE A 52 -2.07 6.36 11.56
C PHE A 52 -2.14 7.50 10.53
N TYR A 53 -1.90 8.71 10.98
CA TYR A 53 -1.81 9.93 10.18
C TYR A 53 -0.36 10.27 9.87
N LYS A 54 -0.14 11.00 8.78
CA LYS A 54 1.16 11.61 8.51
C LYS A 54 1.54 12.64 9.58
N ASP A 55 2.84 12.75 9.85
CA ASP A 55 3.39 13.63 10.92
C ASP A 55 3.19 15.12 10.66
N THR A 56 2.92 15.51 9.41
CA THR A 56 2.70 16.92 9.03
C THR A 56 1.42 17.52 9.63
N ASN A 57 0.54 16.71 10.23
CA ASN A 57 -0.71 17.17 10.81
C ASN A 57 -0.51 17.57 12.29
N LYS A 58 -0.12 18.82 12.56
CA LYS A 58 0.10 19.34 13.93
C LYS A 58 -1.12 19.25 14.86
N LYS A 59 -2.33 19.05 14.32
CA LYS A 59 -3.59 18.89 15.06
C LYS A 59 -3.99 17.43 15.33
N SER A 60 -3.30 16.44 14.77
CA SER A 60 -3.62 15.04 15.06
C SER A 60 -3.13 14.62 16.45
N ASP A 61 -3.88 13.71 17.09
CA ASP A 61 -3.41 12.96 18.26
C ASP A 61 -1.99 12.44 18.00
N ILE A 62 -1.04 12.80 18.87
CA ILE A 62 0.37 12.39 18.73
C ILE A 62 0.49 10.87 18.67
N SER A 63 -0.36 10.13 19.39
CA SER A 63 -0.38 8.67 19.44
C SER A 63 -0.82 7.97 18.14
N LYS A 64 -1.28 8.73 17.15
CA LYS A 64 -1.70 8.20 15.84
C LYS A 64 -0.83 8.78 14.73
N ARG A 65 0.43 9.11 15.01
CA ARG A 65 1.37 9.65 14.04
C ARG A 65 2.22 8.54 13.42
N PHE A 66 2.71 8.77 12.22
CA PHE A 66 3.62 7.85 11.54
C PHE A 66 4.86 7.61 12.41
N SER A 67 5.40 8.66 13.04
CA SER A 67 6.53 8.55 13.96
C SER A 67 6.31 7.60 15.14
N THR A 68 5.05 7.40 15.58
CA THR A 68 4.70 6.53 16.72
C THR A 68 4.41 5.09 16.32
N ILE A 69 4.46 4.75 15.03
CA ILE A 69 4.24 3.37 14.57
C ILE A 69 5.27 2.43 15.18
N GLN A 70 6.53 2.86 15.25
CA GLN A 70 7.60 2.05 15.82
C GLN A 70 7.36 1.74 17.31
N ASP A 71 6.92 2.75 18.08
CA ASP A 71 6.55 2.57 19.48
C ASP A 71 5.36 1.62 19.63
N TYR A 72 4.34 1.76 18.77
CA TYR A 72 3.19 0.85 18.74
C TYR A 72 3.62 -0.60 18.47
N LEU A 73 4.50 -0.83 17.48
CA LEU A 73 5.00 -2.18 17.21
C LEU A 73 5.80 -2.72 18.39
N LEU A 74 6.67 -1.93 19.02
CA LEU A 74 7.44 -2.37 20.18
C LEU A 74 6.56 -2.73 21.39
N GLU A 75 5.46 -2.01 21.60
CA GLU A 75 4.54 -2.22 22.73
C GLU A 75 3.59 -3.41 22.50
N TYR A 76 3.11 -3.59 21.27
CA TYR A 76 2.03 -4.56 20.97
C TYR A 76 2.48 -5.79 20.17
N CYS A 77 3.64 -5.74 19.50
CA CYS A 77 4.19 -6.81 18.66
C CYS A 77 5.30 -7.57 19.42
N ASN A 78 4.90 -8.66 20.08
CA ASN A 78 5.80 -9.52 20.88
C ASN A 78 6.81 -10.29 19.99
N PHE A 79 7.73 -11.02 20.63
CA PHE A 79 8.66 -11.92 19.94
C PHE A 79 7.95 -12.84 18.94
N GLY A 80 8.37 -12.79 17.68
CA GLY A 80 7.77 -13.62 16.62
C GLY A 80 6.62 -12.97 15.86
N CYS A 81 6.10 -11.84 16.33
CA CYS A 81 5.03 -11.11 15.66
C CYS A 81 5.48 -10.64 14.27
N ARG A 82 4.62 -10.91 13.29
CA ARG A 82 4.75 -10.43 11.91
C ARG A 82 3.87 -9.19 11.76
N TYR A 83 4.31 -8.24 10.96
CA TYR A 83 3.59 -7.00 10.75
C TYR A 83 3.82 -6.48 9.33
N PHE A 84 2.98 -5.53 8.92
CA PHE A 84 3.11 -4.81 7.68
C PHE A 84 2.62 -3.38 7.84
N ILE A 85 3.11 -2.49 6.99
CA ILE A 85 2.75 -1.08 6.96
C ILE A 85 2.32 -0.75 5.54
N LEU A 86 1.06 -0.35 5.40
CA LEU A 86 0.49 0.16 4.16
C LEU A 86 0.36 1.68 4.22
N ARG A 87 0.66 2.33 3.10
CA ARG A 87 0.36 3.74 2.87
C ARG A 87 -0.81 3.86 1.92
N LYS A 88 -1.75 4.72 2.27
CA LYS A 88 -2.86 5.08 1.40
C LYS A 88 -2.36 6.02 0.30
N LEU A 89 -2.66 5.68 -0.95
CA LEU A 89 -2.32 6.49 -2.10
C LEU A 89 -3.39 7.56 -2.32
N THR A 90 -2.93 8.75 -2.69
CA THR A 90 -3.82 9.83 -3.11
C THR A 90 -4.35 9.58 -4.52
N LYS A 91 -5.47 10.23 -4.88
CA LYS A 91 -6.07 10.09 -6.22
C LYS A 91 -5.09 10.46 -7.34
N ASP A 92 -4.20 11.42 -7.11
CA ASP A 92 -3.22 11.84 -8.10
C ASP A 92 -2.09 10.83 -8.26
N GLU A 93 -1.61 10.22 -7.17
CA GLU A 93 -0.64 9.12 -7.22
C GLU A 93 -1.21 7.90 -7.95
N VAL A 94 -2.48 7.56 -7.68
CA VAL A 94 -3.17 6.46 -8.37
C VAL A 94 -3.26 6.72 -9.87
N LYS A 95 -3.63 7.94 -10.29
CA LYS A 95 -3.67 8.31 -11.71
C LYS A 95 -2.30 8.19 -12.36
N GLN A 96 -1.25 8.66 -11.68
CA GLN A 96 0.10 8.59 -12.20
C GLN A 96 0.52 7.14 -12.45
N TYR A 97 0.24 6.24 -11.51
CA TYR A 97 0.53 4.81 -11.67
C TYR A 97 -0.17 4.21 -12.90
N TYR A 98 -1.47 4.46 -13.10
CA TYR A 98 -2.18 3.95 -14.27
C TYR A 98 -1.71 4.61 -15.59
N GLN A 99 -1.26 5.86 -15.54
CA GLN A 99 -0.74 6.55 -16.71
C GLN A 99 0.61 5.95 -17.15
N GLU A 100 1.50 5.68 -16.18
CA GLU A 100 2.79 5.00 -16.42
C GLU A 100 2.57 3.60 -17.03
N ASP A 101 1.65 2.82 -16.48
CA ASP A 101 1.30 1.47 -16.96
C ASP A 101 0.74 1.49 -18.40
N LEU A 102 -0.12 2.48 -18.72
CA LEU A 102 -0.65 2.68 -20.07
C LEU A 102 0.41 3.10 -21.08
N ASP A 103 1.38 3.92 -20.67
CA ASP A 103 2.42 4.42 -21.55
C ASP A 103 3.50 3.34 -21.81
N GLU A 104 3.79 2.48 -20.83
CA GLU A 104 4.60 1.28 -21.01
C GLU A 104 3.95 0.31 -22.00
N LEU A 105 2.64 0.04 -21.85
CA LEU A 105 1.89 -0.84 -22.76
C LEU A 105 1.84 -0.32 -24.21
N LYS A 106 1.76 1.01 -24.40
CA LYS A 106 1.83 1.65 -25.74
C LYS A 106 3.22 1.54 -26.33
N SER A 107 4.26 1.74 -25.51
CA SER A 107 5.66 1.62 -25.92
C SER A 107 5.97 0.22 -26.45
N ASP A 108 5.52 -0.83 -25.76
CA ASP A 108 5.70 -2.21 -26.22
C ASP A 108 4.94 -2.52 -27.51
N LYS A 109 3.68 -2.06 -27.64
CA LYS A 109 2.93 -2.20 -28.90
C LYS A 109 3.61 -1.52 -30.09
N LEU A 110 4.32 -0.40 -29.88
CA LEU A 110 5.09 0.24 -30.95
C LEU A 110 6.35 -0.57 -31.35
N ARG A 111 6.93 -1.36 -30.45
CA ARG A 111 8.12 -2.19 -30.74
C ARG A 111 7.81 -3.36 -31.67
N ASP A 112 6.61 -3.93 -31.57
CA ASP A 112 6.13 -5.02 -32.43
C ASP A 112 5.72 -4.55 -33.84
N VAL A 113 5.58 -3.23 -34.06
CA VAL A 113 5.29 -2.62 -35.38
C VAL A 113 6.58 -2.36 -36.17
N LYS A 114 7.69 -3.06 -35.89
CA LYS A 114 8.87 -3.04 -36.78
C LYS A 114 8.54 -3.77 -38.10
N ILE A 115 8.01 -2.98 -39.02
CA ILE A 115 7.73 -3.23 -40.43
C ILE A 115 8.87 -4.05 -41.05
N LYS A 116 8.55 -5.25 -41.58
CA LYS A 116 9.45 -5.93 -42.54
C LYS A 116 9.66 -4.95 -43.70
N PRO A 117 10.90 -4.56 -44.04
CA PRO A 117 11.10 -3.72 -45.21
C PRO A 117 10.58 -4.51 -46.42
N SER A 118 9.50 -4.03 -47.02
CA SER A 118 9.01 -4.53 -48.29
C SER A 118 9.99 -4.03 -49.34
N ILE A 119 11.04 -4.81 -49.56
CA ILE A 119 11.98 -4.59 -50.66
C ILE A 119 11.24 -5.03 -51.92
N ASN A 120 10.71 -4.06 -52.64
CA ASN A 120 10.35 -4.25 -54.04
C ASN A 120 11.65 -4.38 -54.83
N ASN A 121 11.88 -5.55 -55.43
CA ASN A 121 12.75 -5.69 -56.59
C ASN A 121 12.20 -6.78 -57.51
#